data_AF-A0A2T1C9S9-F1
#
_entry.id   AF-A0A2T1C9S9-F1
#
_cell.length_a   1.000
_cell.length_b   1.000
_cell.length_c   1.000
_cell.angle_alpha   90.00
_cell.angle_beta   90.00
_cell.angle_gamma   90.00
#
_symmetry.space_group_name_H-M   'P 1'
#
loop_
_entity.id
_entity.type
_entity.pdbx_description
1 polymer ?
#
loop_
_entity_poly.entity_id
_entity_poly.type
_entity_poly.pdbx_seq_one_letter_code
_entity_poly.pdbx_strand_id
1 'polypeptide(L)' 'QRYVSRPTEKSRNRRRHSNFLIGLNSETWTIAVDVCQLSVQELMDLNRNKKLFYQRGLRAITLIQQAF' A
#
# COMPACT_ATOMS: atom_id res chain seq x y z
N GLN A 1 12.52 23.27 -13.89
CA GLN A 1 11.74 22.08 -13.48
C GLN A 1 11.41 22.23 -11.99
N ARG A 2 10.14 22.48 -11.62
CA ARG A 2 9.76 22.65 -10.20
C ARG A 2 9.63 21.27 -9.57
N TYR A 3 10.47 20.98 -8.57
CA TYR A 3 10.31 19.79 -7.73
C TYR A 3 8.91 19.85 -7.10
N VAL A 4 8.07 18.84 -7.36
CA VAL A 4 6.76 18.70 -6.70
C VAL A 4 7.05 18.33 -5.25
N SER A 5 7.35 19.35 -4.44
CA SER A 5 7.61 19.19 -3.03
C SER A 5 6.37 18.64 -2.33
N ARG A 6 6.62 17.82 -1.29
CA ARG A 6 5.57 17.15 -0.51
C ARG A 6 4.53 18.18 -0.04
N PRO A 7 3.24 18.03 -0.37
CA PRO A 7 2.20 18.91 0.14
C PRO A 7 2.21 18.85 1.67
N THR A 8 2.47 19.98 2.32
CA THR A 8 2.36 20.11 3.78
C THR A 8 0.90 20.41 4.10
N GLU A 9 0.13 19.39 4.44
CA GLU A 9 -1.27 19.55 4.85
C GLU A 9 -1.34 20.13 6.27
N LYS A 10 -2.21 21.12 6.49
CA LYS A 10 -2.50 21.65 7.84
C LYS A 10 -2.95 20.49 8.74
N SER A 11 -2.42 20.45 9.97
CA SER A 11 -2.73 19.45 11.01
C SER A 11 -2.05 18.07 10.88
N ARG A 12 -1.11 17.91 9.94
CA ARG A 12 -0.41 16.63 9.78
C ARG A 12 0.81 16.52 10.69
N ASN A 13 0.76 15.60 11.67
CA ASN A 13 1.85 15.36 12.63
C ASN A 13 2.86 14.28 12.19
N ARG A 14 2.56 13.52 11.13
CA ARG A 14 3.40 12.40 10.66
C ARG A 14 3.87 12.60 9.23
N ARG A 15 5.16 12.31 9.01
CA ARG A 15 5.76 12.23 7.67
C ARG A 15 5.07 11.12 6.87
N ARG A 16 4.77 11.38 5.60
CA ARG A 16 4.30 10.39 4.62
C ARG A 16 5.39 10.14 3.58
N HIS A 17 5.32 9.05 2.85
CA HIS A 17 6.02 8.92 1.57
C HIS A 17 5.45 9.89 0.51
N SER A 18 6.25 10.26 -0.49
CA SER A 18 5.79 11.14 -1.57
C SER A 18 4.78 10.39 -2.42
N ASN A 19 3.88 11.10 -3.10
CA ASN A 19 2.92 10.44 -3.99
C ASN A 19 3.64 9.63 -5.09
N PHE A 20 4.79 10.13 -5.59
CA PHE A 20 5.66 9.39 -6.49
C PHE A 20 6.18 8.07 -5.90
N LEU A 21 6.74 8.11 -4.68
CA LEU A 21 7.24 6.89 -4.02
C LEU A 21 6.11 5.91 -3.71
N ILE A 22 4.93 6.40 -3.36
CA ILE A 22 3.75 5.57 -3.12
C ILE A 22 3.32 4.89 -4.40
N GLY A 23 3.27 5.62 -5.53
CA GLY A 23 2.95 5.08 -6.86
C GLY A 23 3.95 4.01 -7.31
N LEU A 24 5.25 4.30 -7.18
CA LEU A 24 6.30 3.34 -7.51
C LEU A 24 6.21 2.07 -6.65
N ASN A 25 5.97 2.22 -5.35
CA ASN A 25 5.82 1.07 -4.46
C ASN A 25 4.54 0.28 -4.76
N SER A 26 3.44 0.93 -5.16
CA SER A 26 2.19 0.23 -5.49
C SER A 26 2.34 -0.68 -6.70
N GLU A 27 3.13 -0.28 -7.70
CA GLU A 27 3.41 -1.13 -8.88
C GLU A 27 4.12 -2.43 -8.44
N THR A 28 5.21 -2.30 -7.68
CA THR A 28 5.93 -3.45 -7.12
C THR A 28 5.03 -4.35 -6.27
N TRP A 29 4.14 -3.75 -5.47
CA TRP A 29 3.22 -4.50 -4.62
C TRP A 29 2.15 -5.25 -5.40
N THR A 30 1.68 -4.69 -6.51
CA THR A 30 0.67 -5.34 -7.36
C THR A 30 1.25 -6.62 -7.97
N ILE A 31 2.49 -6.57 -8.48
CA ILE A 31 3.19 -7.75 -9.00
C ILE A 31 3.43 -8.79 -7.89
N ALA A 32 3.87 -8.34 -6.71
CA ALA A 32 4.18 -9.23 -5.60
C ALA A 32 2.93 -9.94 -5.03
N VAL A 33 1.75 -9.31 -5.10
CA VAL A 33 0.54 -9.92 -4.54
C VAL A 33 0.12 -11.16 -5.31
N ASP A 34 0.24 -11.16 -6.64
CA ASP A 34 -0.17 -12.30 -7.47
C ASP A 34 0.69 -13.53 -7.17
N VAL A 35 1.98 -13.32 -6.89
CA VAL A 35 2.91 -14.40 -6.52
C VAL A 35 2.70 -14.87 -5.09
N CYS A 36 2.40 -13.96 -4.17
CA CYS A 36 2.40 -14.24 -2.72
C CYS A 36 1.00 -14.41 -2.12
N GLN A 37 -0.07 -14.39 -2.91
CA GLN A 37 -1.46 -14.35 -2.41
C GLN A 37 -1.78 -15.50 -1.44
N LEU A 38 -1.35 -16.72 -1.78
CA LEU A 38 -1.56 -17.90 -0.93
C LEU A 38 -0.83 -17.77 0.40
N SER A 39 0.45 -17.35 0.37
CA SER A 39 1.23 -17.13 1.60
C SER A 39 0.66 -16.01 2.47
N VAL A 40 0.11 -14.95 1.87
CA VAL A 40 -0.57 -13.88 2.60
C VAL A 40 -1.83 -14.40 3.30
N GLN A 41 -2.58 -15.30 2.65
CA GLN A 41 -3.74 -15.93 3.24
C GLN A 41 -3.36 -16.80 4.45
N GLU A 42 -2.35 -17.65 4.32
CA GLU A 42 -1.82 -18.47 5.42
C GLU A 42 -1.33 -17.61 6.59
N LEU A 43 -0.62 -16.51 6.31
CA LEU A 43 -0.16 -15.58 7.33
C LEU A 43 -1.31 -14.88 8.05
N MET A 44 -2.42 -14.57 7.37
CA MET A 44 -3.61 -14.01 8.01
C MET A 44 -4.29 -14.99 8.96
N ASP A 45 -4.25 -16.29 8.64
CA ASP A 45 -4.83 -17.34 9.46
C ASP A 45 -3.95 -17.68 10.67
N LEU A 46 -2.62 -17.67 10.49
CA LEU A 46 -1.63 -17.84 11.54
C LEU A 46 -1.57 -16.64 12.50
N ASN A 47 -1.66 -15.42 11.96
CA ASN A 47 -1.42 -14.18 12.70
C ASN A 47 -2.67 -13.29 12.72
N ARG A 48 -3.72 -13.76 13.41
CA ARG A 48 -5.03 -13.10 13.43
C ARG A 48 -4.99 -11.66 13.94
N ASN A 49 -4.09 -11.33 14.88
CA ASN A 49 -3.92 -9.95 15.38
C ASN A 49 -3.34 -8.99 14.33
N LYS A 50 -2.75 -9.51 13.25
CA LYS A 50 -2.26 -8.71 12.12
C LYS A 50 -3.20 -8.72 10.92
N LYS A 51 -4.26 -9.54 10.92
CA LYS A 51 -5.22 -9.71 9.82
C LYS A 51 -5.76 -8.36 9.29
N LEU A 52 -6.07 -7.42 10.17
CA LEU A 52 -6.55 -6.09 9.78
C LEU A 52 -5.53 -5.34 8.88
N PHE A 53 -4.23 -5.47 9.14
CA PHE A 53 -3.21 -4.81 8.33
C PHE A 53 -3.09 -5.44 6.94
N TYR A 54 -3.14 -6.78 6.87
CA TYR A 54 -3.14 -7.51 5.59
C TYR A 54 -4.37 -7.15 4.75
N GLN A 55 -5.57 -7.15 5.34
CA GLN A 55 -6.81 -6.76 4.66
C GLN A 55 -6.78 -5.33 4.13
N ARG A 56 -6.17 -4.39 4.88
CA ARG A 56 -5.97 -3.01 4.40
C ARG A 56 -5.03 -2.95 3.20
N GLY A 57 -3.98 -3.76 3.19
CA GLY A 57 -3.07 -3.91 2.05
C GLY A 57 -3.79 -4.47 0.82
N LEU A 58 -4.55 -5.56 0.98
CA LEU A 58 -5.34 -6.16 -0.10
C LEU A 58 -6.36 -5.15 -0.67
N ARG A 59 -7.09 -4.45 0.20
CA ARG A 59 -8.02 -3.39 -0.24
C ARG A 59 -7.31 -2.29 -1.03
N ALA A 60 -6.11 -1.88 -0.61
CA ALA A 60 -5.35 -0.88 -1.34
C ALA A 60 -4.99 -1.36 -2.75
N ILE A 61 -4.59 -2.64 -2.90
CA ILE A 61 -4.27 -3.24 -4.19
C ILE A 61 -5.51 -3.33 -5.09
N THR A 62 -6.65 -3.77 -4.55
CA THR A 62 -7.91 -3.78 -5.31
C THR A 62 -8.28 -2.39 -5.83
N LEU A 63 -8.11 -1.35 -5.02
CA LEU A 63 -8.37 0.03 -5.44
C LEU A 63 -7.40 0.51 -6.53
N ILE A 64 -6.13 0.08 -6.47
CA ILE A 64 -5.15 0.38 -7.53
C ILE A 64 -5.55 -0.31 -8.83
N GLN A 65 -5.87 -1.61 -8.78
CA GLN A 65 -6.30 -2.38 -9.95
C GLN A 65 -7.62 -1.88 -10.57
N GLN A 66 -8.50 -1.25 -9.79
CA GLN A 66 -9.74 -0.65 -10.30
C GLN A 66 -9.54 0.74 -10.93
N ALA A 67 -8.43 1.42 -10.60
CA ALA A 67 -8.15 2.77 -11.07
C ALA A 67 -7.44 2.80 -12.43
N PHE A 68 -6.97 1.65 -12.92
CA PHE A 68 -6.28 1.45 -14.19
C PHE A 68 -6.98 0.36 -15.00
#